data_AF-A0A953BQ49-F1
#
_entry.id   AF-A0A953BQ49-F1
#
_cell.length_a   1.000
_cell.length_b   1.000
_cell.length_c   1.000
_cell.angle_alpha   90.00
_cell.angle_beta   90.00
_cell.angle_gamma   90.00
#
_symmetry.space_group_name_H-M   'P 1'
#
loop_
_entity.id
_entity.type
_entity.pdbx_description
1 polymer ?
#
loop_
_entity_poly.entity_id
_entity_poly.type
_entity_poly.pdbx_seq_one_letter_code
_entity_poly.pdbx_strand_id
1 'polypeptide(L)'
;MRIRLSRVRALRGWCALAFGGAAVLSGESVMAQKQAAPAVEPPGRAALGERLQLESLETMQIVLRPSQNGSIVTRGPGCPPTVASHTDANFGGGAFVAQAGFAQQEIAAASYTLPASAFPIKIDLMEFILVTSNATVQTTTRWSVLVWEGNPNTGTLVADYSSDDVILPHARVGPGTQGVNIQVSVDPNDPEQIYIYNTGGSNRFSIGFRIDLHNNQTANPCLTGPPSSSNAFPCTDTSGLQQGANNWLFGLNCGTFGCPPNGGWSTFSGLNVLCRPSGDWVMRATWSSVNCTPDPTGSCCAPNGSCTVTTAANCAPGSTWTQGLSCSPNNCPQPTSRCCLPDGTCQILLQSACTAQQGSWTFGQTCDAACPQPTGACCFGSSCQVLTPDACGGFGGTFIGINVACGAGGTCPLGACCMPDGTCAAGVSSPACVGMGGTFQGVGTSCSPNNCPQPTGACCSSTNFCFPLTQADCVAIPGASWQGPLTVCEPNPCGAAQTGACCTGSICVVVTQAQCTGVFIGVGQACNDPGNNTQPCCRADYNQDGGVGVPDIFAFLADWFAGAPEANFDGQGTTPEVPDIFAFLAAWFAGCP
;
A
#
# COMPACT_ATOMS: atom_id res chain seq x y z
N MET A 1 17.78 -14.99 46.90
CA MET A 1 18.58 -16.19 47.23
C MET A 1 20.04 -15.83 47.05
N ARG A 2 20.78 -15.61 48.15
CA ARG A 2 22.19 -15.14 48.16
C ARG A 2 23.12 -16.35 48.12
N ILE A 3 24.09 -16.39 47.20
CA ILE A 3 25.22 -17.33 47.27
C ILE A 3 26.53 -16.55 47.15
N ARG A 4 27.46 -16.93 48.03
CA ARG A 4 28.66 -16.22 48.50
C ARG A 4 29.85 -16.35 47.56
N LEU A 5 30.71 -15.32 47.62
CA LEU A 5 32.13 -15.35 47.23
C LEU A 5 32.91 -16.46 47.94
N SER A 6 33.91 -17.02 47.24
CA SER A 6 35.09 -17.61 47.87
C SER A 6 36.36 -17.09 47.19
N ARG A 7 37.23 -16.47 48.00
CA ARG A 7 38.62 -16.09 47.71
C ARG A 7 39.51 -17.31 47.97
N VAL A 8 40.55 -17.52 47.16
CA VAL A 8 41.73 -18.29 47.57
C VAL A 8 43.00 -17.47 47.28
N ARG A 9 43.86 -17.44 48.30
CA ARG A 9 45.13 -16.71 48.43
C ARG A 9 46.27 -17.36 47.66
N ALA A 10 47.23 -16.52 47.30
CA ALA A 10 48.57 -16.85 46.84
C ALA A 10 49.41 -17.63 47.86
N LEU A 11 50.34 -18.46 47.36
CA LEU A 11 51.56 -18.88 48.04
C LEU A 11 52.73 -18.93 47.03
N ARG A 12 53.79 -18.19 47.35
CA ARG A 12 55.14 -18.26 46.76
C ARG A 12 55.88 -19.48 47.32
N GLY A 13 56.78 -20.08 46.54
CA GLY A 13 57.81 -20.99 47.07
C GLY A 13 58.65 -21.69 46.00
N TRP A 14 59.87 -21.17 45.81
CA TRP A 14 61.13 -21.75 45.31
C TRP A 14 61.16 -23.18 44.73
N CYS A 15 61.86 -23.39 43.62
CA CYS A 15 63.28 -23.77 43.61
C CYS A 15 63.81 -23.91 42.17
N ALA A 16 65.00 -23.38 41.93
CA ALA A 16 65.79 -23.59 40.71
C ALA A 16 66.50 -24.94 40.77
N LEU A 17 66.68 -25.60 39.63
CA LEU A 17 67.86 -26.43 39.33
C LEU A 17 67.93 -26.69 37.83
N ALA A 18 69.14 -26.51 37.31
CA ALA A 18 69.51 -26.54 35.92
C ALA A 18 70.25 -27.85 35.58
N PHE A 19 70.44 -28.04 34.26
CA PHE A 19 71.45 -28.84 33.56
C PHE A 19 71.24 -30.34 33.32
N GLY A 20 71.64 -30.71 32.09
CA GLY A 20 71.92 -32.06 31.60
C GLY A 20 70.87 -32.49 30.56
N GLY A 21 71.15 -32.61 29.26
CA GLY A 21 72.39 -33.04 28.62
C GLY A 21 72.07 -34.29 27.80
N ALA A 22 71.93 -34.08 26.48
CA ALA A 22 72.06 -34.99 25.34
C ALA A 22 71.91 -36.52 25.52
N ALA A 23 71.09 -37.13 24.65
CA ALA A 23 71.45 -38.38 23.99
C ALA A 23 70.79 -38.46 22.60
N VAL A 24 71.65 -38.39 21.59
CA VAL A 24 71.41 -38.63 20.18
C VAL A 24 71.27 -40.13 19.96
N LEU A 25 70.25 -40.57 19.22
CA LEU A 25 70.27 -41.84 18.50
C LEU A 25 69.90 -41.59 17.05
N SER A 26 70.88 -41.87 16.22
CA SER A 26 70.94 -41.76 14.77
C SER A 26 70.12 -42.87 14.10
N GLY A 27 69.28 -42.46 13.16
CA GLY A 27 68.68 -43.33 12.14
C GLY A 27 68.63 -42.54 10.84
N GLU A 28 69.72 -42.61 10.06
CA GLU A 28 69.80 -41.99 8.75
C GLU A 28 68.93 -42.75 7.75
N SER A 29 68.10 -42.01 7.02
CA SER A 29 67.62 -42.41 5.70
C SER A 29 67.76 -41.21 4.79
N VAL A 30 68.63 -41.38 3.80
CA VAL A 30 69.10 -40.40 2.83
C VAL A 30 67.97 -40.05 1.86
N MET A 31 67.57 -38.77 1.80
CA MET A 31 66.97 -38.17 0.61
C MET A 31 67.36 -36.68 0.54
N ALA A 32 68.23 -36.38 -0.44
CA ALA A 32 68.42 -35.14 -1.17
C ALA A 32 68.49 -33.80 -0.40
N GLN A 33 69.72 -33.28 -0.30
CA GLN A 33 70.01 -31.88 0.02
C GLN A 33 69.32 -30.92 -0.97
N LYS A 34 68.49 -30.01 -0.45
CA LYS A 34 68.23 -28.71 -1.07
C LYS A 34 68.85 -27.66 -0.16
N GLN A 35 69.86 -26.94 -0.66
CA GLN A 35 70.58 -25.89 0.07
C GLN A 35 69.60 -24.91 0.71
N ALA A 36 69.78 -24.66 2.01
CA ALA A 36 69.04 -23.64 2.75
C ALA A 36 69.50 -22.24 2.30
N ALA A 37 68.55 -21.47 1.75
CA ALA A 37 68.66 -20.01 1.69
C ALA A 37 68.54 -19.44 3.12
N PRO A 38 69.15 -18.28 3.42
CA PRO A 38 69.15 -17.72 4.77
C PRO A 38 67.71 -17.44 5.23
N ALA A 39 67.44 -17.68 6.52
CA ALA A 39 66.16 -17.37 7.15
C ALA A 39 65.91 -15.85 7.07
N VAL A 40 65.03 -15.45 6.16
CA VAL A 40 64.37 -14.15 6.22
C VAL A 40 63.34 -14.27 7.34
N GLU A 41 63.50 -13.50 8.41
CA GLU A 41 62.47 -13.33 9.45
C GLU A 41 61.13 -12.97 8.78
N PRO A 42 60.00 -13.57 9.21
CA PRO A 42 58.73 -13.33 8.54
C PRO A 42 58.34 -11.85 8.68
N PRO A 43 57.87 -11.20 7.60
CA PRO A 43 57.38 -9.83 7.69
C PRO A 43 56.18 -9.81 8.65
N GLY A 44 56.21 -8.93 9.64
CA GLY A 44 55.05 -8.63 10.47
C GLY A 44 53.84 -8.24 9.62
N ARG A 45 52.65 -8.40 10.19
CA ARG A 45 51.34 -8.05 9.60
C ARG A 45 51.36 -6.73 8.83
N ALA A 46 51.35 -6.81 7.49
CA ALA A 46 51.20 -5.64 6.62
C ALA A 46 49.72 -5.20 6.54
N ALA A 47 49.47 -3.92 6.24
CA ALA A 47 48.14 -3.48 5.82
C ALA A 47 47.73 -4.19 4.51
N LEU A 48 46.93 -5.25 4.62
CA LEU A 48 46.33 -5.94 3.48
C LEU A 48 44.99 -5.27 3.13
N GLY A 49 45.08 -4.02 2.66
CA GLY A 49 43.93 -3.31 2.13
C GLY A 49 43.56 -3.87 0.76
N GLU A 50 42.39 -4.48 0.61
CA GLU A 50 41.91 -5.01 -0.66
C GLU A 50 40.80 -4.12 -1.21
N ARG A 51 41.00 -3.53 -2.40
CA ARG A 51 39.98 -2.68 -3.05
C ARG A 51 38.89 -3.55 -3.65
N LEU A 52 37.64 -3.23 -3.32
CA LEU A 52 36.45 -3.94 -3.74
C LEU A 52 35.45 -2.98 -4.40
N GLN A 53 34.65 -3.51 -5.32
CA GLN A 53 33.48 -2.85 -5.88
C GLN A 53 32.27 -3.76 -5.65
N LEU A 54 31.23 -3.24 -5.01
CA LEU A 54 29.99 -3.96 -4.72
C LEU A 54 28.83 -3.22 -5.38
N GLU A 55 28.02 -3.93 -6.16
CA GLU A 55 26.82 -3.36 -6.80
C GLU A 55 25.74 -3.02 -5.79
N SER A 56 25.57 -3.88 -4.79
CA SER A 56 24.63 -3.71 -3.69
C SER A 56 25.17 -4.33 -2.40
N LEU A 57 24.60 -3.90 -1.27
CA LEU A 57 24.82 -4.50 0.04
C LEU A 57 23.51 -5.07 0.57
N GLU A 58 23.55 -6.30 1.08
CA GLU A 58 22.43 -6.84 1.85
C GLU A 58 22.33 -6.11 3.20
N THR A 59 21.11 -5.82 3.65
CA THR A 59 20.90 -5.17 4.95
C THR A 59 20.54 -6.20 6.00
N MET A 60 21.39 -6.34 7.02
CA MET A 60 21.08 -7.10 8.22
C MET A 60 20.55 -6.14 9.28
N GLN A 61 19.23 -6.15 9.49
CA GLN A 61 18.58 -5.32 10.50
C GLN A 61 18.48 -6.06 11.83
N ILE A 62 19.00 -5.44 12.89
CA ILE A 62 18.91 -5.92 14.26
C ILE A 62 18.22 -4.86 15.12
N VAL A 63 17.22 -5.29 15.89
CA VAL A 63 16.56 -4.48 16.91
C VAL A 63 16.88 -5.06 18.28
N LEU A 64 17.68 -4.35 19.07
CA LEU A 64 18.04 -4.73 20.43
C LEU A 64 16.84 -4.60 21.38
N ARG A 65 16.69 -5.59 22.27
CA ARG A 65 15.73 -5.61 23.37
C ARG A 65 16.38 -5.99 24.70
N PRO A 66 17.06 -5.06 25.40
CA PRO A 66 17.72 -5.36 26.67
C PRO A 66 16.73 -5.82 27.76
N SER A 67 17.20 -6.58 28.78
CA SER A 67 16.29 -7.28 29.70
C SER A 67 15.64 -6.34 30.72
N GLN A 68 14.31 -6.31 30.77
CA GLN A 68 13.44 -5.42 31.58
C GLN A 68 13.74 -5.30 33.09
N ASN A 69 14.80 -4.60 33.51
CA ASN A 69 14.99 -4.29 34.93
C ASN A 69 15.44 -2.84 35.19
N GLY A 70 15.06 -1.92 34.29
CA GLY A 70 15.21 -0.48 34.45
C GLY A 70 13.90 0.25 34.75
N SER A 71 13.92 1.17 35.72
CA SER A 71 12.83 2.10 35.99
C SER A 71 12.69 3.12 34.85
N ILE A 72 11.45 3.41 34.47
CA ILE A 72 11.06 4.28 33.35
C ILE A 72 11.54 5.71 33.60
N VAL A 73 12.45 6.19 32.74
CA VAL A 73 12.69 7.62 32.58
C VAL A 73 12.13 8.03 31.23
N THR A 74 10.84 8.36 31.18
CA THR A 74 10.24 9.05 30.04
C THR A 74 10.81 10.46 29.96
N ARG A 75 11.86 10.66 29.15
CA ARG A 75 12.34 11.99 28.77
C ARG A 75 11.98 12.27 27.32
N GLY A 76 10.86 12.99 27.15
CA GLY A 76 10.50 13.85 26.00
C GLY A 76 10.41 13.20 24.60
N PRO A 77 9.64 13.80 23.68
CA PRO A 77 9.73 13.45 22.26
C PRO A 77 11.12 13.87 21.73
N GLY A 78 11.91 12.91 21.25
CA GLY A 78 13.24 13.14 20.70
C GLY A 78 13.22 13.98 19.42
N CYS A 79 14.34 14.64 19.14
CA CYS A 79 14.56 15.39 17.90
C CYS A 79 14.51 14.51 16.64
N PRO A 80 14.38 15.12 15.44
CA PRO A 80 14.70 14.44 14.19
C PRO A 80 16.07 13.74 14.31
N PRO A 81 16.16 12.44 14.00
CA PRO A 81 17.42 11.71 14.05
C PRO A 81 18.45 12.34 13.12
N THR A 82 19.67 12.54 13.61
CA THR A 82 20.80 13.14 12.88
C THR A 82 21.90 12.12 12.68
N VAL A 83 22.46 12.05 11.48
CA VAL A 83 23.55 11.11 11.15
C VAL A 83 24.90 11.75 11.47
N ALA A 84 25.73 11.03 12.22
CA ALA A 84 27.14 11.28 12.41
C ALA A 84 27.95 10.22 11.65
N SER A 85 28.78 10.66 10.70
CA SER A 85 29.64 9.79 9.90
C SER A 85 30.93 10.51 9.51
N HIS A 86 32.01 9.75 9.38
CA HIS A 86 33.32 10.23 8.90
C HIS A 86 33.60 9.80 7.46
N THR A 87 32.73 8.98 6.87
CA THR A 87 32.90 8.45 5.52
C THR A 87 31.88 9.06 4.57
N ASP A 88 32.24 9.17 3.30
CA ASP A 88 31.34 9.51 2.19
C ASP A 88 30.80 8.28 1.45
N ALA A 89 31.13 7.07 1.94
CA ALA A 89 30.70 5.82 1.33
C ALA A 89 29.18 5.64 1.35
N ASN A 90 28.64 5.06 0.28
CA ASN A 90 27.23 4.70 0.18
C ASN A 90 26.97 3.34 0.84
N PHE A 91 26.07 3.33 1.84
CA PHE A 91 25.69 2.15 2.61
C PHE A 91 24.74 1.19 1.87
N GLY A 92 24.41 1.48 0.60
CA GLY A 92 23.67 0.60 -0.30
C GLY A 92 24.55 -0.16 -1.31
N GLY A 93 25.84 0.15 -1.43
CA GLY A 93 26.76 -0.40 -2.44
C GLY A 93 27.79 0.64 -2.89
N GLY A 94 28.92 0.23 -3.45
CA GLY A 94 29.98 1.15 -3.87
C GLY A 94 31.39 0.58 -3.81
N ALA A 95 32.38 1.47 -3.79
CA ALA A 95 33.79 1.16 -3.72
C ALA A 95 34.30 1.19 -2.27
N PHE A 96 34.98 0.11 -1.84
CA PHE A 96 35.45 -0.06 -0.46
C PHE A 96 36.90 -0.58 -0.44
N VAL A 97 37.59 -0.39 0.68
CA VAL A 97 38.87 -1.07 0.97
C VAL A 97 38.67 -2.00 2.17
N ALA A 98 38.58 -3.31 1.90
CA ALA A 98 38.53 -4.33 2.94
C ALA A 98 39.82 -4.35 3.73
N GLN A 99 39.72 -4.31 5.06
CA GLN A 99 40.87 -4.42 5.95
C GLN A 99 41.16 -5.89 6.23
N ALA A 100 41.65 -6.64 5.24
CA ALA A 100 41.88 -8.09 5.33
C ALA A 100 42.93 -8.50 6.40
N GLY A 101 43.67 -7.53 6.92
CA GLY A 101 44.52 -7.72 8.09
C GLY A 101 43.77 -7.81 9.41
N PHE A 102 42.54 -7.29 9.52
CA PHE A 102 41.80 -7.09 10.78
C PHE A 102 41.52 -8.41 11.50
N ALA A 103 42.02 -8.55 12.73
CA ALA A 103 42.07 -9.82 13.45
C ALA A 103 40.93 -9.99 14.48
N GLN A 104 40.75 -11.22 14.95
CA GLN A 104 39.93 -11.49 16.13
C GLN A 104 40.38 -10.64 17.33
N GLN A 105 39.41 -10.15 18.10
CA GLN A 105 39.54 -9.29 19.27
C GLN A 105 40.01 -7.85 19.00
N GLU A 106 40.17 -7.46 17.73
CA GLU A 106 40.40 -6.07 17.38
C GLU A 106 39.10 -5.29 17.26
N ILE A 107 39.20 -3.97 17.46
CA ILE A 107 38.04 -3.06 17.43
C ILE A 107 38.30 -1.92 16.46
N ALA A 108 37.43 -1.77 15.48
CA ALA A 108 37.32 -0.60 14.63
C ALA A 108 36.37 0.38 15.32
N ALA A 109 36.77 1.63 15.55
CA ALA A 109 35.91 2.61 16.21
C ALA A 109 36.04 4.01 15.63
N ALA A 110 34.99 4.81 15.78
CA ALA A 110 34.93 6.20 15.34
C ALA A 110 34.36 7.08 16.45
N SER A 111 34.97 8.24 16.69
CA SER A 111 34.51 9.23 17.67
C SER A 111 33.89 10.45 16.99
N TYR A 112 32.76 10.91 17.49
CA TYR A 112 32.03 12.06 16.96
C TYR A 112 31.91 13.15 18.03
N THR A 113 32.17 14.41 17.66
CA THR A 113 31.95 15.57 18.53
C THR A 113 30.63 16.22 18.17
N LEU A 114 29.81 16.48 19.19
CA LEU A 114 28.54 17.18 19.04
C LEU A 114 28.57 18.49 19.83
N PRO A 115 27.66 19.43 19.54
CA PRO A 115 27.44 20.58 20.41
C PRO A 115 27.09 20.14 21.83
N ALA A 116 27.59 20.84 22.86
CA ALA A 116 27.27 20.52 24.26
C ALA A 116 25.76 20.54 24.54
N SER A 117 25.01 21.41 23.84
CA SER A 117 23.56 21.52 23.93
C SER A 117 22.80 20.32 23.37
N ALA A 118 23.45 19.46 22.58
CA ALA A 118 22.83 18.24 22.07
C ALA A 118 22.61 17.20 23.17
N PHE A 119 23.43 17.20 24.22
CA PHE A 119 23.41 16.18 25.26
C PHE A 119 22.32 16.44 26.32
N PRO A 120 21.69 15.38 26.87
CA PRO A 120 21.91 13.97 26.54
C PRO A 120 21.40 13.60 25.15
N ILE A 121 22.08 12.65 24.51
CA ILE A 121 21.65 12.07 23.24
C ILE A 121 21.22 10.61 23.45
N LYS A 122 20.37 10.13 22.57
CA LYS A 122 20.01 8.73 22.39
C LYS A 122 20.61 8.26 21.07
N ILE A 123 21.21 7.07 21.05
CA ILE A 123 21.66 6.42 19.81
C ILE A 123 20.47 5.67 19.21
N ASP A 124 20.04 6.08 18.01
CA ASP A 124 18.88 5.51 17.32
C ASP A 124 19.27 4.31 16.43
N LEU A 125 20.40 4.44 15.72
CA LEU A 125 20.86 3.44 14.75
C LEU A 125 22.38 3.49 14.65
N MET A 126 23.03 2.33 14.59
CA MET A 126 24.44 2.19 14.26
C MET A 126 24.56 1.33 13.02
N GLU A 127 25.46 1.69 12.11
CA GLU A 127 25.67 0.97 10.86
C GLU A 127 27.14 0.68 10.63
N PHE A 128 27.43 -0.55 10.22
CA PHE A 128 28.77 -1.04 9.92
C PHE A 128 28.73 -1.89 8.66
N ILE A 129 29.75 -1.78 7.82
CA ILE A 129 29.85 -2.62 6.62
C ILE A 129 30.92 -3.71 6.85
N LEU A 130 30.51 -4.96 6.61
CA LEU A 130 31.39 -6.12 6.66
C LEU A 130 31.42 -6.78 5.27
N VAL A 131 32.63 -7.04 4.75
CA VAL A 131 32.83 -7.50 3.37
C VAL A 131 33.71 -8.75 3.29
N THR A 132 33.44 -9.58 2.30
CA THR A 132 34.37 -10.63 1.85
C THR A 132 35.09 -10.18 0.59
N SER A 133 36.28 -10.73 0.37
CA SER A 133 37.05 -10.52 -0.86
C SER A 133 37.49 -11.86 -1.40
N ASN A 134 36.95 -12.25 -2.55
CA ASN A 134 37.21 -13.55 -3.19
C ASN A 134 37.09 -14.75 -2.22
N ALA A 135 36.12 -14.71 -1.30
CA ALA A 135 35.91 -15.80 -0.36
C ALA A 135 35.52 -17.09 -1.08
N THR A 136 36.18 -18.20 -0.81
CA THR A 136 35.85 -19.50 -1.43
C THR A 136 34.75 -20.24 -0.67
N VAL A 137 34.36 -19.75 0.51
CA VAL A 137 33.36 -20.33 1.40
C VAL A 137 32.44 -19.25 1.93
N GLN A 138 31.25 -19.65 2.39
CA GLN A 138 30.42 -18.77 3.22
C GLN A 138 31.14 -18.52 4.54
N THR A 139 31.18 -17.26 4.94
CA THR A 139 31.82 -16.83 6.18
C THR A 139 30.76 -16.67 7.26
N THR A 140 31.07 -17.06 8.50
CA THR A 140 30.29 -16.73 9.70
C THR A 140 31.19 -15.99 10.68
N THR A 141 30.95 -14.69 10.87
CA THR A 141 31.71 -13.84 11.78
C THR A 141 30.87 -13.53 13.02
N ARG A 142 31.42 -13.81 14.21
CA ARG A 142 30.87 -13.34 15.48
C ARG A 142 31.44 -11.96 15.76
N TRP A 143 30.56 -11.01 16.06
CA TRP A 143 30.91 -9.61 16.20
C TRP A 143 30.21 -8.99 17.40
N SER A 144 30.76 -7.87 17.87
CA SER A 144 30.15 -7.04 18.91
C SER A 144 30.07 -5.59 18.48
N VAL A 145 29.00 -4.92 18.88
CA VAL A 145 28.86 -3.46 18.81
C VAL A 145 29.12 -2.86 20.17
N LEU A 146 29.90 -1.77 20.18
CA LEU A 146 30.30 -1.07 21.38
C LEU A 146 30.00 0.42 21.26
N VAL A 147 29.61 1.05 22.37
CA VAL A 147 29.36 2.49 22.44
C VAL A 147 30.05 3.07 23.67
N TRP A 148 30.74 4.19 23.49
CA TRP A 148 31.38 4.94 24.56
C TRP A 148 30.81 6.36 24.67
N GLU A 149 30.70 6.82 25.91
CA GLU A 149 30.68 8.25 26.20
C GLU A 149 32.13 8.77 26.21
N GLY A 150 32.46 9.67 25.29
CA GLY A 150 33.82 10.12 25.01
C GLY A 150 34.56 9.26 23.98
N ASN A 151 35.89 9.38 23.96
CA ASN A 151 36.76 8.58 23.10
C ASN A 151 36.89 7.14 23.62
N PRO A 152 37.15 6.13 22.76
CA PRO A 152 37.18 4.73 23.19
C PRO A 152 38.35 4.40 24.15
N ASN A 153 39.41 5.20 24.17
CA ASN A 153 40.60 4.97 25.01
C ASN A 153 40.50 5.54 26.42
N THR A 154 39.70 6.60 26.63
CA THR A 154 39.59 7.31 27.92
C THR A 154 38.16 7.45 28.41
N GLY A 155 37.18 7.22 27.54
CA GLY A 155 35.76 7.36 27.81
C GLY A 155 35.17 6.16 28.54
N THR A 156 33.90 6.28 28.90
CA THR A 156 33.15 5.24 29.60
C THR A 156 32.42 4.37 28.59
N LEU A 157 32.63 3.06 28.62
CA LEU A 157 31.85 2.10 27.84
C LEU A 157 30.41 2.07 28.38
N VAL A 158 29.44 2.43 27.54
CA VAL A 158 28.01 2.48 27.92
C VAL A 158 27.20 1.32 27.36
N ALA A 159 27.68 0.68 26.29
CA ALA A 159 27.05 -0.49 25.68
C ALA A 159 28.08 -1.44 25.07
N ASP A 160 27.89 -2.74 25.25
CA ASP A 160 28.65 -3.83 24.60
C ASP A 160 27.67 -4.98 24.34
N TYR A 161 27.35 -5.22 23.08
CA TYR A 161 26.42 -6.27 22.67
C TYR A 161 27.08 -7.20 21.66
N SER A 162 27.15 -8.49 21.98
CA SER A 162 27.77 -9.52 21.15
C SER A 162 26.75 -10.36 20.41
N SER A 163 27.07 -10.74 19.17
CA SER A 163 26.30 -11.72 18.39
C SER A 163 26.36 -13.11 19.02
N ASP A 164 25.20 -13.75 19.12
CA ASP A 164 25.00 -15.05 19.78
C ASP A 164 24.07 -16.00 18.99
N ASP A 165 23.56 -15.57 17.83
CA ASP A 165 22.53 -16.28 17.03
C ASP A 165 21.19 -16.50 17.78
N VAL A 166 20.98 -15.84 18.93
CA VAL A 166 19.73 -15.88 19.69
C VAL A 166 19.02 -14.54 19.60
N ILE A 167 19.71 -13.47 19.98
CA ILE A 167 19.20 -12.09 19.97
C ILE A 167 19.89 -11.31 18.85
N LEU A 168 21.21 -11.48 18.73
CA LEU A 168 22.02 -10.83 17.72
C LEU A 168 22.57 -11.88 16.75
N PRO A 169 22.13 -11.89 15.48
CA PRO A 169 22.63 -12.86 14.50
C PRO A 169 24.12 -12.66 14.22
N HIS A 170 24.84 -13.76 14.04
CA HIS A 170 26.18 -13.73 13.48
C HIS A 170 26.14 -13.18 12.04
N ALA A 171 27.19 -12.46 11.64
CA ALA A 171 27.29 -11.94 10.29
C ALA A 171 27.66 -13.07 9.33
N ARG A 172 26.76 -13.40 8.39
CA ARG A 172 26.98 -14.43 7.38
C ARG A 172 27.13 -13.79 6.01
N VAL A 173 28.35 -13.74 5.49
CA VAL A 173 28.64 -13.16 4.17
C VAL A 173 29.03 -14.27 3.20
N GLY A 174 28.33 -14.34 2.06
CA GLY A 174 28.46 -15.44 1.11
C GLY A 174 29.83 -15.53 0.40
N PRO A 175 30.06 -16.62 -0.35
CA PRO A 175 31.27 -16.78 -1.17
C PRO A 175 31.42 -15.69 -2.24
N GLY A 176 32.65 -15.40 -2.65
CA GLY A 176 33.01 -14.36 -3.60
C GLY A 176 33.34 -13.04 -2.91
N THR A 177 33.16 -11.94 -3.64
CA THR A 177 33.31 -10.58 -3.13
C THR A 177 31.93 -10.02 -2.88
N GLN A 178 31.50 -10.04 -1.61
CA GLN A 178 30.17 -9.62 -1.19
C GLN A 178 30.27 -8.72 0.05
N GLY A 179 29.15 -8.12 0.46
CA GLY A 179 29.10 -7.34 1.69
C GLY A 179 27.71 -7.27 2.30
N VAL A 180 27.69 -6.98 3.60
CA VAL A 180 26.49 -6.76 4.39
C VAL A 180 26.59 -5.43 5.12
N ASN A 181 25.51 -4.64 5.08
CA ASN A 181 25.30 -3.50 5.96
C ASN A 181 24.60 -3.99 7.23
N ILE A 182 25.33 -4.01 8.34
CA ILE A 182 24.82 -4.39 9.66
C ILE A 182 24.21 -3.14 10.30
N GLN A 183 22.89 -3.14 10.45
CA GLN A 183 22.10 -2.06 11.04
C GLN A 183 21.64 -2.47 12.43
N VAL A 184 22.17 -1.83 13.47
CA VAL A 184 21.80 -2.09 14.87
C VAL A 184 21.01 -0.91 15.43
N SER A 185 19.73 -1.13 15.70
CA SER A 185 18.87 -0.18 16.40
C SER A 185 18.43 -0.75 17.76
N VAL A 186 17.89 0.11 18.63
CA VAL A 186 17.22 -0.32 19.86
C VAL A 186 15.71 -0.18 19.65
N ASP A 187 14.90 -1.14 20.11
CA ASP A 187 13.44 -1.07 20.00
C ASP A 187 12.96 0.25 20.62
N PRO A 188 12.24 1.12 19.89
CA PRO A 188 11.81 2.42 20.42
C PRO A 188 10.94 2.34 21.69
N ASN A 189 10.31 1.18 21.92
CA ASN A 189 9.49 0.94 23.11
C ASN A 189 10.28 0.32 24.27
N ASP A 190 11.56 0.04 24.07
CA ASP A 190 12.39 -0.53 25.13
C ASP A 190 12.72 0.53 26.20
N PRO A 191 12.50 0.25 27.49
CA PRO A 191 12.94 1.15 28.56
C PRO A 191 14.46 1.33 28.62
N GLU A 192 15.24 0.38 28.12
CA GLU A 192 16.71 0.35 28.18
C GLU A 192 17.31 0.83 26.84
N GLN A 193 17.14 2.12 26.56
CA GLN A 193 17.81 2.79 25.43
C GLN A 193 19.28 3.09 25.71
N ILE A 194 20.08 3.27 24.66
CA ILE A 194 21.49 3.69 24.76
C ILE A 194 21.56 5.22 24.84
N TYR A 195 21.72 5.75 26.05
CA TYR A 195 21.88 7.19 26.31
C TYR A 195 23.34 7.58 26.55
N ILE A 196 23.73 8.73 26.02
CA ILE A 196 24.99 9.41 26.33
C ILE A 196 24.68 10.72 27.02
N TYR A 197 25.13 10.89 28.26
CA TYR A 197 24.78 12.04 29.10
C TYR A 197 25.85 13.13 29.10
N ASN A 198 27.04 12.83 28.57
CA ASN A 198 28.19 13.73 28.58
C ASN A 198 28.62 14.14 30.00
N THR A 199 28.55 13.20 30.94
CA THR A 199 29.06 13.33 32.31
C THR A 199 30.55 13.69 32.35
N GLY A 200 31.33 13.19 31.38
CA GLY A 200 32.75 13.53 31.23
C GLY A 200 33.04 14.89 30.60
N GLY A 201 32.02 15.64 30.14
CA GLY A 201 32.17 16.96 29.52
C GLY A 201 32.96 16.98 28.20
N SER A 202 33.23 15.83 27.60
CA SER A 202 34.02 15.70 26.37
C SER A 202 33.27 16.15 25.11
N ASN A 203 31.94 16.29 25.21
CA ASN A 203 31.01 16.53 24.10
C ASN A 203 31.17 15.51 22.96
N ARG A 204 31.61 14.29 23.30
CA ARG A 204 31.94 13.24 22.34
C ARG A 204 31.23 11.94 22.70
N PHE A 205 30.92 11.16 21.68
CA PHE A 205 30.59 9.74 21.82
C PHE A 205 31.37 8.96 20.77
N SER A 206 31.51 7.65 20.98
CA SER A 206 32.15 6.76 20.00
C SER A 206 31.33 5.51 19.79
N ILE A 207 31.34 4.98 18.58
CA ILE A 207 30.84 3.64 18.27
C ILE A 207 31.98 2.77 17.80
N GLY A 208 31.88 1.46 18.03
CA GLY A 208 32.87 0.51 17.57
C GLY A 208 32.30 -0.84 17.21
N PHE A 209 33.03 -1.54 16.36
CA PHE A 209 32.76 -2.87 15.87
C PHE A 209 33.96 -3.77 16.19
N ARG A 210 33.72 -4.82 16.96
CA ARG A 210 34.72 -5.83 17.31
C ARG A 210 34.44 -7.12 16.56
N ILE A 211 35.46 -7.75 16.01
CA ILE A 211 35.35 -9.15 15.58
C ILE A 211 35.69 -10.02 16.78
N ASP A 212 34.70 -10.70 17.35
CA ASP A 212 34.93 -11.63 18.46
C ASP A 212 35.57 -12.92 17.96
N LEU A 213 35.01 -13.45 16.86
CA LEU A 213 35.45 -14.70 16.25
C LEU A 213 35.26 -14.63 14.73
N HIS A 214 36.38 -14.69 14.01
CA HIS A 214 36.43 -14.96 12.58
C HIS A 214 35.97 -16.37 12.24
N ASN A 215 35.46 -16.56 11.02
CA ASN A 215 35.02 -17.85 10.51
C ASN A 215 36.13 -18.92 10.50
N ASN A 216 37.34 -18.53 10.08
CA ASN A 216 38.49 -19.42 9.96
C ASN A 216 39.82 -18.66 10.12
N GLN A 217 40.14 -18.26 11.35
CA GLN A 217 41.47 -17.73 11.68
C GLN A 217 42.37 -18.89 12.12
N THR A 218 43.31 -19.28 11.25
CA THR A 218 44.08 -20.52 11.39
C THR A 218 45.47 -20.34 12.01
N ALA A 219 45.92 -19.10 12.19
CA ALA A 219 47.26 -18.78 12.67
C ALA A 219 47.24 -17.62 13.68
N ASN A 220 48.39 -17.38 14.32
CA ASN A 220 48.56 -16.24 15.20
C ASN A 220 48.43 -14.93 14.37
N PRO A 221 47.45 -14.07 14.68
CA PRO A 221 47.18 -12.86 13.90
C PRO A 221 48.32 -11.85 13.92
N CYS A 222 49.24 -11.94 14.89
CA CYS A 222 50.43 -11.09 14.95
C CYS A 222 51.47 -11.44 13.87
N LEU A 223 51.49 -12.69 13.40
CA LEU A 223 52.46 -13.20 12.44
C LEU A 223 51.85 -13.34 11.04
N THR A 224 50.58 -13.72 10.97
CA THR A 224 49.88 -13.97 9.72
C THR A 224 48.45 -13.44 9.82
N GLY A 225 48.06 -12.55 8.89
CA GLY A 225 46.71 -12.02 8.82
C GLY A 225 45.67 -13.12 8.59
N PRO A 226 44.39 -12.92 8.99
CA PRO A 226 43.34 -13.89 8.72
C PRO A 226 43.17 -14.12 7.21
N PRO A 227 42.98 -15.36 6.74
CA PRO A 227 42.84 -15.63 5.30
C PRO A 227 41.63 -14.91 4.70
N SER A 228 41.83 -14.10 3.65
CA SER A 228 40.74 -13.38 2.98
C SER A 228 39.76 -14.30 2.26
N SER A 229 40.25 -15.45 1.80
CA SER A 229 39.43 -16.48 1.14
C SER A 229 38.39 -17.16 2.05
N SER A 230 38.42 -16.92 3.37
CA SER A 230 37.51 -17.60 4.30
C SER A 230 37.02 -16.74 5.45
N ASN A 231 37.20 -15.41 5.40
CA ASN A 231 36.81 -14.49 6.47
C ASN A 231 36.23 -13.19 5.88
N ALA A 232 35.43 -12.49 6.68
CA ALA A 232 34.87 -11.19 6.33
C ALA A 232 35.44 -10.10 7.24
N PHE A 233 35.62 -8.89 6.71
CA PHE A 233 36.39 -7.82 7.34
C PHE A 233 35.64 -6.49 7.32
N PRO A 234 35.90 -5.60 8.30
CA PRO A 234 35.46 -4.22 8.19
C PRO A 234 36.17 -3.52 7.04
N CYS A 235 35.58 -2.47 6.51
CA CYS A 235 36.16 -1.71 5.40
C CYS A 235 36.32 -0.23 5.72
N THR A 236 37.22 0.41 4.98
CA THR A 236 37.35 1.87 4.90
C THR A 236 36.87 2.35 3.53
N ASP A 237 36.58 3.64 3.41
CA ASP A 237 36.29 4.25 2.12
C ASP A 237 37.52 4.37 1.21
N THR A 238 37.28 4.86 0.00
CA THR A 238 38.28 5.02 -1.06
C THR A 238 38.65 6.48 -1.31
N SER A 239 38.00 7.43 -0.63
CA SER A 239 38.16 8.88 -0.78
C SER A 239 39.36 9.46 -0.01
N GLY A 240 40.08 8.61 0.72
CA GLY A 240 41.31 8.97 1.44
C GLY A 240 41.06 9.21 2.94
N LEU A 241 42.12 9.15 3.74
CA LEU A 241 42.04 9.33 5.20
C LEU A 241 41.86 10.81 5.56
N GLN A 242 40.63 11.23 5.89
CA GLN A 242 40.30 12.61 6.26
C GLN A 242 40.15 12.78 7.77
N GLN A 243 39.68 11.73 8.47
CA GLN A 243 39.32 11.77 9.89
C GLN A 243 40.28 10.93 10.74
N GLY A 244 41.58 10.95 10.41
CA GLY A 244 42.59 10.12 11.07
C GLY A 244 42.74 10.33 12.57
N ALA A 245 42.35 11.49 13.11
CA ALA A 245 42.32 11.75 14.56
C ALA A 245 41.06 11.21 15.26
N ASN A 246 40.03 10.86 14.50
CA ASN A 246 38.72 10.42 14.99
C ASN A 246 38.42 8.95 14.64
N ASN A 247 39.18 8.34 13.73
CA ASN A 247 39.18 6.90 13.48
C ASN A 247 40.19 6.19 14.37
N TRP A 248 39.75 5.11 15.01
CA TRP A 248 40.48 4.38 16.03
C TRP A 248 40.61 2.90 15.69
N LEU A 249 41.71 2.32 16.15
CA LEU A 249 41.96 0.88 16.16
C LEU A 249 42.33 0.47 17.58
N PHE A 250 41.63 -0.53 18.12
CA PHE A 250 42.15 -1.35 19.22
C PHE A 250 42.87 -2.53 18.61
N GLY A 251 44.20 -2.50 18.64
CA GLY A 251 45.03 -3.55 18.09
C GLY A 251 45.48 -4.55 19.14
N LEU A 252 45.74 -5.79 18.70
CA LEU A 252 46.33 -6.81 19.54
C LEU A 252 47.77 -6.43 19.97
N ASN A 253 48.18 -6.90 21.14
CA ASN A 253 49.57 -6.74 21.57
C ASN A 253 50.47 -7.73 20.81
N CYS A 254 51.03 -7.26 19.70
CA CYS A 254 52.00 -7.98 18.87
C CYS A 254 53.43 -7.46 19.09
N GLY A 255 53.74 -6.93 20.26
CA GLY A 255 55.02 -6.30 20.58
C GLY A 255 55.24 -4.97 19.84
N THR A 256 56.50 -4.55 19.73
CA THR A 256 56.89 -3.23 19.21
C THR A 256 56.54 -2.99 17.75
N PHE A 257 56.30 -4.05 16.98
CA PHE A 257 55.90 -3.99 15.56
C PHE A 257 54.39 -4.20 15.35
N GLY A 258 53.61 -4.26 16.44
CA GLY A 258 52.15 -4.32 16.38
C GLY A 258 51.52 -3.02 15.89
N CYS A 259 50.20 -3.08 15.67
CA CYS A 259 49.41 -1.98 15.14
C CYS A 259 48.20 -1.70 16.04
N PRO A 260 48.33 -0.86 17.08
CA PRO A 260 49.50 -0.04 17.45
C PRO A 260 50.63 -0.82 18.16
N PRO A 261 51.84 -0.23 18.30
CA PRO A 261 52.95 -0.86 19.04
C PRO A 261 52.52 -1.22 20.46
N ASN A 262 52.75 -2.49 20.84
CA ASN A 262 52.32 -3.09 22.11
C ASN A 262 50.79 -3.19 22.32
N GLY A 263 50.01 -3.01 21.25
CA GLY A 263 48.55 -3.13 21.26
C GLY A 263 47.83 -1.99 21.98
N GLY A 264 46.52 -2.17 22.14
CA GLY A 264 45.63 -1.16 22.73
C GLY A 264 45.10 -0.16 21.71
N TRP A 265 44.60 0.97 22.21
CA TRP A 265 43.98 1.99 21.38
C TRP A 265 45.00 2.93 20.74
N SER A 266 44.82 3.19 19.44
CA SER A 266 45.46 4.31 18.75
C SER A 266 44.52 4.88 17.70
N THR A 267 44.64 6.19 17.45
CA THR A 267 43.99 6.82 16.29
C THR A 267 44.72 6.41 15.01
N PHE A 268 44.06 6.48 13.86
CA PHE A 268 44.73 6.23 12.58
C PHE A 268 45.93 7.16 12.37
N SER A 269 45.83 8.44 12.77
CA SER A 269 46.96 9.39 12.78
C SER A 269 48.10 8.98 13.71
N GLY A 270 47.81 8.24 14.78
CA GLY A 270 48.79 7.69 15.71
C GLY A 270 49.35 6.31 15.31
N LEU A 271 48.77 5.65 14.30
CA LEU A 271 49.29 4.37 13.79
C LEU A 271 50.55 4.59 12.93
N ASN A 272 51.43 3.59 12.94
CA ASN A 272 52.52 3.50 11.97
C ASN A 272 51.96 3.47 10.53
N VAL A 273 52.60 4.16 9.60
CA VAL A 273 52.22 4.18 8.17
C VAL A 273 52.10 2.77 7.57
N LEU A 274 52.84 1.79 8.08
CA LEU A 274 52.80 0.40 7.60
C LEU A 274 51.46 -0.31 7.83
N CYS A 275 50.63 0.18 8.75
CA CYS A 275 49.33 -0.40 9.08
C CYS A 275 48.21 0.62 9.24
N ARG A 276 48.48 1.87 8.87
CA ARG A 276 47.48 2.93 8.81
C ARG A 276 46.60 2.69 7.58
N PRO A 277 45.28 2.55 7.75
CA PRO A 277 44.39 2.44 6.60
C PRO A 277 44.39 3.70 5.74
N SER A 278 44.10 3.54 4.45
CA SER A 278 44.13 4.63 3.48
C SER A 278 42.88 5.51 3.47
N GLY A 279 41.80 5.08 4.12
CA GLY A 279 40.50 5.76 4.19
C GLY A 279 39.94 5.79 5.60
N ASP A 280 38.78 6.41 5.77
CA ASP A 280 38.05 6.47 7.03
C ASP A 280 37.19 5.22 7.22
N TRP A 281 36.91 4.82 8.48
CA TRP A 281 36.08 3.63 8.72
C TRP A 281 34.68 3.83 8.14
N VAL A 282 34.18 2.81 7.43
CA VAL A 282 32.81 2.80 6.92
C VAL A 282 31.85 2.38 8.01
N MET A 283 31.57 3.34 8.89
CA MET A 283 30.58 3.23 9.95
C MET A 283 29.89 4.58 10.17
N ARG A 284 28.66 4.54 10.68
CA ARG A 284 27.91 5.75 11.06
C ARG A 284 26.95 5.47 12.21
N ALA A 285 26.59 6.53 12.93
CA ALA A 285 25.56 6.49 13.96
C ALA A 285 24.51 7.56 13.69
N THR A 286 23.25 7.19 13.82
CA THR A 286 22.13 8.11 13.90
C THR A 286 21.79 8.34 15.36
N TRP A 287 21.64 9.60 15.76
CA TRP A 287 21.36 9.99 17.14
C TRP A 287 20.30 11.09 17.21
N SER A 288 19.62 11.17 18.34
CA SER A 288 18.62 12.20 18.63
C SER A 288 18.90 12.83 19.99
N SER A 289 18.76 14.15 20.08
CA SER A 289 18.82 14.85 21.37
C SER A 289 17.55 14.56 22.17
N VAL A 290 17.69 14.32 23.48
CA VAL A 290 16.55 14.18 24.41
C VAL A 290 16.11 15.51 25.01
N ASN A 291 16.92 16.56 24.85
CA ASN A 291 16.71 17.87 25.44
C ASN A 291 16.13 18.89 24.46
N CYS A 292 15.91 18.52 23.21
CA CYS A 292 15.40 19.49 22.26
C CYS A 292 13.90 19.69 22.41
N THR A 293 13.49 20.94 22.27
CA THR A 293 12.11 21.28 21.91
C THR A 293 11.99 21.09 20.40
N PRO A 294 11.00 20.33 19.89
CA PRO A 294 10.75 20.26 18.46
C PRO A 294 10.64 21.69 17.89
N ASP A 295 11.20 21.93 16.71
CA ASP A 295 11.00 23.20 16.02
C ASP A 295 9.49 23.47 15.96
N PRO A 296 9.02 24.66 16.36
CA PRO A 296 7.60 24.92 16.40
C PRO A 296 7.03 24.76 14.98
N THR A 297 6.07 23.85 14.82
CA THR A 297 5.34 23.68 13.57
C THR A 297 4.29 24.77 13.42
N GLY A 298 3.96 25.11 12.18
CA GLY A 298 2.94 26.11 11.86
C GLY A 298 2.35 25.88 10.47
N SER A 299 1.31 26.65 10.14
CA SER A 299 0.70 26.64 8.80
C SER A 299 1.59 27.42 7.83
N CYS A 300 1.94 26.82 6.71
CA CYS A 300 2.59 27.45 5.57
C CYS A 300 1.57 27.66 4.46
N CYS A 301 1.25 28.92 4.19
CA CYS A 301 0.23 29.34 3.24
C CYS A 301 0.84 29.79 1.92
N ALA A 302 0.68 28.97 0.88
CA ALA A 302 1.12 29.30 -0.46
C ALA A 302 0.19 30.35 -1.11
N PRO A 303 0.68 31.16 -2.07
CA PRO A 303 -0.12 32.17 -2.77
C PRO A 303 -1.36 31.63 -3.50
N ASN A 304 -1.40 30.33 -3.81
CA ASN A 304 -2.53 29.66 -4.45
C ASN A 304 -3.58 29.13 -3.45
N GLY A 305 -3.45 29.43 -2.15
CA GLY A 305 -4.37 28.98 -1.10
C GLY A 305 -4.10 27.59 -0.53
N SER A 306 -3.04 26.90 -1.00
CA SER A 306 -2.60 25.63 -0.43
C SER A 306 -2.00 25.83 0.97
N CYS A 307 -2.33 24.94 1.90
CA CYS A 307 -1.84 24.95 3.28
C CYS A 307 -1.08 23.66 3.57
N THR A 308 0.14 23.77 4.09
CA THR A 308 0.90 22.64 4.64
C THR A 308 1.34 22.93 6.08
N VAL A 309 1.32 21.93 6.97
CA VAL A 309 1.87 22.06 8.33
C VAL A 309 3.36 21.72 8.27
N THR A 310 4.22 22.71 8.53
CA THR A 310 5.67 22.56 8.42
C THR A 310 6.42 23.54 9.34
N THR A 311 7.74 23.42 9.43
CA THR A 311 8.60 24.37 10.17
C THR A 311 8.80 25.66 9.37
N ALA A 312 9.19 26.74 10.04
CA ALA A 312 9.45 28.02 9.36
C ALA A 312 10.52 27.90 8.25
N ALA A 313 11.55 27.08 8.48
CA ALA A 313 12.64 26.85 7.52
C ALA A 313 12.18 26.08 6.26
N ASN A 314 11.17 25.22 6.40
CA ASN A 314 10.66 24.39 5.32
C ASN A 314 9.44 25.00 4.62
N CYS A 315 9.03 26.22 4.98
CA CYS A 315 7.95 26.90 4.30
C CYS A 315 8.46 27.48 2.96
N ALA A 316 7.80 27.10 1.86
CA ALA A 316 8.29 27.40 0.51
C ALA A 316 8.42 28.93 0.27
N PRO A 317 9.44 29.38 -0.51
CA PRO A 317 9.60 30.79 -0.85
C PRO A 317 8.33 31.40 -1.45
N GLY A 318 7.94 32.59 -0.98
CA GLY A 318 6.71 33.26 -1.41
C GLY A 318 5.44 32.83 -0.64
N SER A 319 5.55 31.87 0.29
CA SER A 319 4.48 31.50 1.21
C SER A 319 4.56 32.27 2.53
N THR A 320 3.43 32.37 3.24
CA THR A 320 3.37 32.97 4.59
C THR A 320 3.34 31.88 5.64
N TRP A 321 4.30 31.88 6.57
CA TRP A 321 4.33 30.95 7.69
C TRP A 321 3.78 31.58 8.97
N THR A 322 2.93 30.84 9.70
CA THR A 322 2.37 31.27 10.99
C THR A 322 2.53 30.19 12.04
N GLN A 323 3.23 30.52 13.13
CA GLN A 323 3.54 29.60 14.22
C GLN A 323 2.28 29.04 14.90
N GLY A 324 2.26 27.73 15.17
CA GLY A 324 1.26 27.08 16.02
C GLY A 324 -0.11 26.87 15.40
N LEU A 325 -0.33 27.31 14.15
CA LEU A 325 -1.57 27.05 13.42
C LEU A 325 -1.52 25.74 12.62
N SER A 326 -2.67 25.12 12.43
CA SER A 326 -2.86 23.92 11.60
C SER A 326 -3.49 24.26 10.24
N CYS A 327 -3.55 23.28 9.35
CA CYS A 327 -4.26 23.39 8.07
C CYS A 327 -5.69 22.81 8.11
N SER A 328 -6.24 22.60 9.31
CA SER A 328 -7.57 22.05 9.51
C SER A 328 -8.28 22.75 10.67
N PRO A 329 -9.22 23.67 10.41
CA PRO A 329 -9.65 24.16 9.08
C PRO A 329 -8.53 24.89 8.31
N ASN A 330 -8.57 24.90 6.97
CA ASN A 330 -7.59 25.63 6.17
C ASN A 330 -7.69 27.15 6.46
N ASN A 331 -6.65 27.69 7.09
CA ASN A 331 -6.56 29.08 7.52
C ASN A 331 -5.89 30.01 6.49
N CYS A 332 -5.50 29.48 5.33
CA CYS A 332 -4.81 30.25 4.30
C CYS A 332 -5.78 31.07 3.45
N PRO A 333 -5.39 32.30 3.06
CA PRO A 333 -6.17 33.10 2.12
C PRO A 333 -6.44 32.32 0.82
N GLN A 334 -7.71 32.04 0.54
CA GLN A 334 -8.10 31.34 -0.69
C GLN A 334 -8.16 32.33 -1.86
N PRO A 335 -7.66 31.98 -3.07
CA PRO A 335 -7.81 32.83 -4.23
C PRO A 335 -9.29 32.88 -4.66
N THR A 336 -9.99 33.97 -4.36
CA THR A 336 -11.40 34.17 -4.73
C THR A 336 -11.53 34.41 -6.24
N SER A 337 -11.95 33.38 -6.98
CA SER A 337 -12.16 33.43 -8.44
C SER A 337 -13.60 33.02 -8.77
N ARG A 338 -14.32 33.84 -9.54
CA ARG A 338 -15.73 33.59 -9.90
C ARG A 338 -15.83 32.83 -11.22
N CYS A 339 -16.69 31.82 -11.26
CA CYS A 339 -17.20 31.18 -12.46
C CYS A 339 -18.70 31.44 -12.59
N CYS A 340 -19.14 32.06 -13.69
CA CYS A 340 -20.55 32.18 -14.04
C CYS A 340 -20.93 31.09 -15.03
N LEU A 341 -21.78 30.16 -14.58
CA LEU A 341 -22.26 29.05 -15.41
C LEU A 341 -23.40 29.50 -16.36
N PRO A 342 -23.66 28.75 -17.45
CA PRO A 342 -24.67 29.11 -18.44
C PRO A 342 -26.11 29.22 -17.91
N ASP A 343 -26.41 28.58 -16.78
CA ASP A 343 -27.71 28.64 -16.09
C ASP A 343 -27.85 29.84 -15.14
N GLY A 344 -26.84 30.72 -15.08
CA GLY A 344 -26.81 31.87 -14.19
C GLY A 344 -26.30 31.58 -12.78
N THR A 345 -25.96 30.32 -12.46
CA THR A 345 -25.34 30.00 -11.16
C THR A 345 -23.91 30.52 -11.09
N CYS A 346 -23.56 30.99 -9.89
CA CYS A 346 -22.23 31.47 -9.57
C CYS A 346 -21.52 30.47 -8.66
N GLN A 347 -20.33 30.04 -9.07
CA GLN A 347 -19.49 29.14 -8.28
C GLN A 347 -18.06 29.65 -8.17
N ILE A 348 -17.36 29.29 -7.10
CA ILE A 348 -15.93 29.55 -6.95
C ILE A 348 -15.17 28.34 -7.49
N LEU A 349 -14.64 28.44 -8.71
CA LEU A 349 -13.96 27.36 -9.41
C LEU A 349 -12.60 27.84 -9.97
N LEU A 350 -11.67 26.90 -10.07
CA LEU A 350 -10.45 27.07 -10.87
C LEU A 350 -10.82 27.24 -12.36
N GLN A 351 -9.97 27.94 -13.12
CA GLN A 351 -10.23 28.25 -14.54
C GLN A 351 -10.50 26.99 -15.39
N SER A 352 -9.77 25.90 -15.14
CA SER A 352 -9.97 24.62 -15.82
C SER A 352 -11.31 23.97 -15.51
N ALA A 353 -11.75 24.01 -14.25
CA ALA A 353 -13.06 23.48 -13.84
C ALA A 353 -14.22 24.35 -14.38
N CYS A 354 -14.03 25.67 -14.42
CA CYS A 354 -15.03 26.59 -14.96
C CYS A 354 -15.25 26.36 -16.47
N THR A 355 -14.15 26.25 -17.23
CA THR A 355 -14.21 25.99 -18.68
C THR A 355 -14.77 24.60 -19.00
N ALA A 356 -14.50 23.58 -18.18
CA ALA A 356 -15.09 22.26 -18.32
C ALA A 356 -16.62 22.27 -18.17
N GLN A 357 -17.17 23.19 -17.37
CA GLN A 357 -18.60 23.40 -17.19
C GLN A 357 -19.17 24.48 -18.12
N GLN A 358 -18.41 24.88 -19.16
CA GLN A 358 -18.78 25.93 -20.12
C GLN A 358 -19.07 27.30 -19.46
N GLY A 359 -18.53 27.57 -18.28
CA GLY A 359 -18.70 28.82 -17.56
C GLY A 359 -17.72 29.92 -17.98
N SER A 360 -18.11 31.17 -17.72
CA SER A 360 -17.26 32.35 -17.90
C SER A 360 -16.48 32.64 -16.63
N TRP A 361 -15.15 32.59 -16.71
CA TRP A 361 -14.25 32.72 -15.57
C TRP A 361 -13.75 34.16 -15.39
N THR A 362 -13.74 34.68 -14.16
CA THR A 362 -13.20 36.00 -13.81
C THR A 362 -12.29 35.91 -12.59
N PHE A 363 -11.04 36.34 -12.75
CA PHE A 363 -10.04 36.38 -11.67
C PHE A 363 -10.35 37.47 -10.63
N GLY A 364 -10.15 37.17 -9.34
CA GLY A 364 -10.19 38.16 -8.25
C GLY A 364 -11.58 38.71 -7.93
N GLN A 365 -12.63 37.92 -8.17
CA GLN A 365 -14.03 38.28 -7.89
C GLN A 365 -14.73 37.14 -7.12
N THR A 366 -15.66 37.51 -6.24
CA THR A 366 -16.55 36.59 -5.52
C THR A 366 -17.94 36.57 -6.18
N CYS A 367 -18.82 35.68 -5.71
CA CYS A 367 -20.20 35.59 -6.16
C CYS A 367 -21.14 36.69 -5.61
N ASP A 368 -20.58 37.74 -4.99
CA ASP A 368 -21.35 38.88 -4.49
C ASP A 368 -21.82 39.80 -5.63
N ALA A 369 -21.13 39.79 -6.76
CA ALA A 369 -21.58 40.44 -7.99
C ALA A 369 -22.41 39.44 -8.83
N ALA A 370 -23.66 39.79 -9.10
CA ALA A 370 -24.61 38.94 -9.81
C ALA A 370 -24.09 38.52 -11.20
N CYS A 371 -24.17 37.23 -11.50
CA CYS A 371 -23.94 36.73 -12.86
C CYS A 371 -25.07 37.24 -13.79
N PRO A 372 -24.77 37.51 -15.07
CA PRO A 372 -25.79 37.81 -16.07
C PRO A 372 -26.86 36.72 -16.06
N GLN A 373 -28.11 37.09 -15.80
CA GLN A 373 -29.20 36.12 -15.75
C GLN A 373 -29.54 35.65 -17.17
N PRO A 374 -29.67 34.34 -17.40
CA PRO A 374 -30.01 33.83 -18.72
C PRO A 374 -31.42 34.28 -19.13
N THR A 375 -31.57 34.66 -20.40
CA THR A 375 -32.86 35.06 -20.98
C THR A 375 -33.46 33.95 -21.84
N GLY A 376 -34.78 33.99 -22.02
CA GLY A 376 -35.52 33.06 -22.86
C GLY A 376 -36.88 33.60 -23.28
N ALA A 377 -37.55 32.87 -24.15
CA ALA A 377 -38.89 33.20 -24.63
C ALA A 377 -39.87 33.23 -23.47
N CYS A 378 -40.47 34.40 -23.26
CA CYS A 378 -41.53 34.64 -22.30
C CYS A 378 -42.84 34.91 -23.05
N CYS A 379 -43.85 34.08 -22.77
CA CYS A 379 -45.09 34.05 -23.51
C CYS A 379 -46.24 34.74 -22.78
N PHE A 380 -46.88 35.68 -23.47
CA PHE A 380 -48.12 36.35 -23.06
C PHE A 380 -49.22 35.96 -24.08
N GLY A 381 -49.80 34.78 -23.89
CA GLY A 381 -50.73 34.18 -24.86
C GLY A 381 -50.02 33.80 -26.16
N SER A 382 -50.33 34.49 -27.25
CA SER A 382 -49.69 34.29 -28.56
C SER A 382 -48.46 35.18 -28.80
N SER A 383 -48.23 36.19 -27.96
CA SER A 383 -47.11 37.14 -28.08
C SER A 383 -45.92 36.74 -27.18
N CYS A 384 -44.70 37.03 -27.61
CA CYS A 384 -43.47 36.58 -26.99
C CYS A 384 -42.42 37.70 -26.91
N GLN A 385 -41.75 37.79 -25.77
CA GLN A 385 -40.56 38.62 -25.58
C GLN A 385 -39.43 37.80 -24.95
N VAL A 386 -38.18 38.19 -25.19
CA VAL A 386 -37.02 37.54 -24.56
C VAL A 386 -36.77 38.22 -23.22
N LEU A 387 -37.08 37.54 -22.12
CA LEU A 387 -36.97 38.04 -20.74
C LEU A 387 -36.20 37.04 -19.87
N THR A 388 -35.76 37.46 -18.68
CA THR A 388 -35.28 36.52 -17.65
C THR A 388 -36.47 35.75 -17.04
N PRO A 389 -36.27 34.58 -16.42
CA PRO A 389 -37.35 33.83 -15.76
C PRO A 389 -38.14 34.66 -14.76
N ASP A 390 -37.44 35.42 -13.90
CA ASP A 390 -38.07 36.28 -12.88
C ASP A 390 -38.84 37.44 -13.50
N ALA A 391 -38.28 38.11 -14.52
CA ALA A 391 -39.01 39.16 -15.22
C ALA A 391 -40.23 38.61 -15.94
N CYS A 392 -40.12 37.43 -16.54
CA CYS A 392 -41.23 36.77 -17.21
C CYS A 392 -42.40 36.49 -16.25
N GLY A 393 -42.11 35.87 -15.10
CA GLY A 393 -43.10 35.64 -14.06
C GLY A 393 -43.65 36.94 -13.47
N GLY A 394 -42.79 37.94 -13.27
CA GLY A 394 -43.18 39.26 -12.74
C GLY A 394 -44.15 40.03 -13.64
N PHE A 395 -44.07 39.84 -14.96
CA PHE A 395 -45.02 40.40 -15.92
C PHE A 395 -46.24 39.47 -16.19
N GLY A 396 -46.35 38.34 -15.50
CA GLY A 396 -47.44 37.37 -15.67
C GLY A 396 -47.34 36.52 -16.93
N GLY A 397 -46.16 36.43 -17.54
CA GLY A 397 -45.90 35.59 -18.71
C GLY A 397 -45.48 34.17 -18.34
N THR A 398 -45.61 33.25 -19.30
CA THR A 398 -45.15 31.86 -19.17
C THR A 398 -43.75 31.72 -19.76
N PHE A 399 -42.76 31.40 -18.93
CA PHE A 399 -41.38 31.22 -19.38
C PHE A 399 -41.21 29.85 -20.06
N ILE A 400 -40.79 29.85 -21.33
CA ILE A 400 -40.72 28.64 -22.15
C ILE A 400 -39.41 27.86 -21.94
N GLY A 401 -38.32 28.56 -21.62
CA GLY A 401 -37.01 27.94 -21.34
C GLY A 401 -35.83 28.88 -21.63
N ILE A 402 -34.70 28.62 -20.97
CA ILE A 402 -33.45 29.36 -21.18
C ILE A 402 -32.96 29.14 -22.61
N ASN A 403 -32.47 30.21 -23.27
CA ASN A 403 -31.99 30.20 -24.66
C ASN A 403 -33.03 29.80 -25.72
N VAL A 404 -34.31 29.74 -25.36
CA VAL A 404 -35.40 29.60 -26.35
C VAL A 404 -35.69 30.98 -26.94
N ALA A 405 -35.58 31.11 -28.27
CA ALA A 405 -35.94 32.35 -28.95
C ALA A 405 -37.46 32.45 -29.16
N CYS A 406 -37.99 33.67 -29.24
CA CYS A 406 -39.35 33.89 -29.72
C CYS A 406 -39.47 33.50 -31.20
N GLY A 407 -40.66 33.05 -31.60
CA GLY A 407 -40.98 32.77 -32.99
C GLY A 407 -40.96 34.03 -33.87
N ALA A 408 -40.98 33.83 -35.18
CA ALA A 408 -40.98 34.92 -36.15
C ALA A 408 -42.11 35.93 -35.87
N GLY A 409 -41.79 37.22 -35.86
CA GLY A 409 -42.75 38.28 -35.54
C GLY A 409 -43.10 38.40 -34.05
N GLY A 410 -42.31 37.81 -33.15
CA GLY A 410 -42.56 37.87 -31.70
C GLY A 410 -43.71 36.96 -31.28
N THR A 411 -43.97 35.88 -32.01
CA THR A 411 -44.99 34.90 -31.63
C THR A 411 -44.43 33.89 -30.64
N CYS A 412 -45.30 33.34 -29.80
CA CYS A 412 -44.92 32.24 -28.94
C CYS A 412 -44.53 31.01 -29.75
N PRO A 413 -43.39 30.36 -29.44
CA PRO A 413 -42.90 29.18 -30.17
C PRO A 413 -43.66 27.92 -29.72
N LEU A 414 -44.98 27.91 -29.91
CA LEU A 414 -45.88 26.79 -29.60
C LEU A 414 -46.31 26.07 -30.87
N GLY A 415 -46.57 24.78 -30.78
CA GLY A 415 -46.98 23.93 -31.89
C GLY A 415 -47.68 22.65 -31.44
N ALA A 416 -47.97 21.76 -32.38
CA ALA A 416 -48.51 20.44 -32.10
C ALA A 416 -47.41 19.48 -31.63
N CYS A 417 -47.75 18.63 -30.66
CA CYS A 417 -46.92 17.57 -30.13
C CYS A 417 -47.60 16.23 -30.38
N CYS A 418 -46.93 15.35 -31.11
CA CYS A 418 -47.43 14.01 -31.40
C CYS A 418 -46.92 13.00 -30.38
N MET A 419 -47.84 12.40 -29.65
CA MET A 419 -47.54 11.42 -28.63
C MET A 419 -47.37 10.02 -29.24
N PRO A 420 -46.63 9.11 -28.58
CA PRO A 420 -46.44 7.74 -29.08
C PRO A 420 -47.73 6.92 -29.23
N ASP A 421 -48.79 7.28 -28.50
CA ASP A 421 -50.12 6.65 -28.58
C ASP A 421 -51.00 7.21 -29.72
N GLY A 422 -50.45 8.10 -30.56
CA GLY A 422 -51.16 8.74 -31.67
C GLY A 422 -52.05 9.92 -31.26
N THR A 423 -52.06 10.30 -29.97
CA THR A 423 -52.72 11.52 -29.52
C THR A 423 -51.91 12.75 -29.91
N CYS A 424 -52.62 13.87 -30.13
CA CYS A 424 -52.01 15.15 -30.50
C CYS A 424 -52.33 16.22 -29.45
N ALA A 425 -51.30 16.80 -28.86
CA ALA A 425 -51.42 17.93 -27.93
C ALA A 425 -51.06 19.24 -28.66
N ALA A 426 -52.00 20.18 -28.75
CA ALA A 426 -51.80 21.47 -29.40
C ALA A 426 -51.27 22.53 -28.42
N GLY A 427 -50.56 23.54 -28.92
CA GLY A 427 -50.14 24.70 -28.13
C GLY A 427 -49.01 24.39 -27.13
N VAL A 428 -48.18 23.40 -27.44
CA VAL A 428 -47.09 22.93 -26.57
C VAL A 428 -45.76 23.50 -27.08
N SER A 429 -44.81 23.77 -26.19
CA SER A 429 -43.45 24.16 -26.58
C SER A 429 -42.59 22.94 -26.95
N SER A 430 -41.51 23.13 -27.71
CA SER A 430 -40.60 22.04 -28.06
C SER A 430 -40.03 21.30 -26.82
N PRO A 431 -39.56 21.99 -25.75
CA PRO A 431 -39.07 21.29 -24.56
C PRO A 431 -40.16 20.53 -23.81
N ALA A 432 -41.37 21.11 -23.68
CA ALA A 432 -42.49 20.44 -23.03
C ALA A 432 -42.95 19.21 -23.84
N CYS A 433 -42.92 19.28 -25.16
CA CYS A 433 -43.26 18.15 -26.02
C CYS A 433 -42.28 16.98 -25.84
N VAL A 434 -40.98 17.26 -25.81
CA VAL A 434 -39.95 16.24 -25.52
C VAL A 434 -40.11 15.69 -24.10
N GLY A 435 -40.42 16.55 -23.12
CA GLY A 435 -40.68 16.14 -21.73
C GLY A 435 -41.89 15.22 -21.57
N MET A 436 -42.88 15.32 -22.46
CA MET A 436 -44.02 14.39 -22.54
C MET A 436 -43.71 13.12 -23.34
N GLY A 437 -42.49 12.96 -23.87
CA GLY A 437 -42.11 11.83 -24.73
C GLY A 437 -42.70 11.90 -26.14
N GLY A 438 -43.18 13.08 -26.56
CA GLY A 438 -43.77 13.31 -27.88
C GLY A 438 -42.80 13.93 -28.89
N THR A 439 -43.20 13.92 -30.16
CA THR A 439 -42.47 14.52 -31.28
C THR A 439 -43.08 15.86 -31.66
N PHE A 440 -42.29 16.93 -31.55
CA PHE A 440 -42.73 18.29 -31.85
C PHE A 440 -42.85 18.52 -33.36
N GLN A 441 -44.01 18.95 -33.83
CA GLN A 441 -44.31 19.11 -35.27
C GLN A 441 -43.86 20.46 -35.83
N GLY A 442 -43.35 21.37 -34.99
CA GLY A 442 -42.89 22.70 -35.37
C GLY A 442 -43.83 23.82 -34.94
N VAL A 443 -43.31 25.04 -34.88
CA VAL A 443 -44.05 26.23 -34.42
C VAL A 443 -45.21 26.53 -35.37
N GLY A 444 -46.39 26.80 -34.81
CA GLY A 444 -47.61 27.15 -35.56
C GLY A 444 -48.38 25.97 -36.14
N THR A 445 -47.93 24.73 -35.94
CA THR A 445 -48.68 23.53 -36.33
C THR A 445 -49.88 23.28 -35.41
N SER A 446 -50.93 22.64 -35.94
CA SER A 446 -52.19 22.34 -35.23
C SER A 446 -52.46 20.82 -35.16
N CYS A 447 -53.38 20.43 -34.27
CA CYS A 447 -53.86 19.04 -34.14
C CYS A 447 -55.15 18.75 -34.92
N SER A 448 -55.52 19.60 -35.88
CA SER A 448 -56.76 19.46 -36.65
C SER A 448 -56.51 19.61 -38.16
N PRO A 449 -56.72 18.54 -38.97
CA PRO A 449 -57.01 17.16 -38.54
C PRO A 449 -55.84 16.54 -37.76
N ASN A 450 -56.09 15.45 -37.00
CA ASN A 450 -55.03 14.76 -36.26
C ASN A 450 -54.05 14.13 -37.27
N ASN A 451 -52.87 14.74 -37.40
CA ASN A 451 -51.81 14.31 -38.31
C ASN A 451 -50.75 13.46 -37.61
N CYS A 452 -50.97 13.05 -36.36
CA CYS A 452 -50.01 12.23 -35.64
C CYS A 452 -50.05 10.78 -36.13
N PRO A 453 -48.89 10.13 -36.32
CA PRO A 453 -48.81 8.72 -36.67
C PRO A 453 -49.63 7.87 -35.69
N GLN A 454 -50.57 7.06 -36.20
CA GLN A 454 -51.40 6.20 -35.37
C GLN A 454 -50.64 4.93 -34.99
N PRO A 455 -50.71 4.46 -33.73
CA PRO A 455 -50.01 3.26 -33.30
C PRO A 455 -50.59 2.01 -33.97
N THR A 456 -49.71 1.07 -34.32
CA THR A 456 -50.09 -0.27 -34.75
C THR A 456 -50.26 -1.21 -33.55
N GLY A 457 -50.95 -2.32 -33.75
CA GLY A 457 -51.23 -3.34 -32.75
C GLY A 457 -51.66 -4.65 -33.40
N ALA A 458 -51.79 -5.70 -32.60
CA ALA A 458 -52.18 -7.03 -33.06
C ALA A 458 -53.65 -7.06 -33.49
N CYS A 459 -53.88 -7.36 -34.76
CA CYS A 459 -55.19 -7.60 -35.34
C CYS A 459 -55.38 -9.10 -35.59
N CYS A 460 -56.24 -9.73 -34.79
CA CYS A 460 -56.50 -11.17 -34.87
C CYS A 460 -57.61 -11.48 -35.86
N SER A 461 -57.28 -12.19 -36.93
CA SER A 461 -58.28 -12.69 -37.88
C SER A 461 -59.07 -13.88 -37.33
N SER A 462 -60.22 -14.15 -37.94
CA SER A 462 -61.08 -15.31 -37.66
C SER A 462 -60.43 -16.68 -37.98
N THR A 463 -59.25 -16.69 -38.59
CA THR A 463 -58.49 -17.91 -38.96
C THR A 463 -57.18 -18.03 -38.17
N ASN A 464 -57.06 -17.34 -37.04
CA ASN A 464 -55.91 -17.36 -36.14
C ASN A 464 -54.60 -16.75 -36.70
N PHE A 465 -54.67 -15.98 -37.79
CA PHE A 465 -53.55 -15.13 -38.23
C PHE A 465 -53.58 -13.77 -37.53
N CYS A 466 -52.40 -13.25 -37.20
CA CYS A 466 -52.20 -11.92 -36.63
C CYS A 466 -51.54 -10.96 -37.63
N PHE A 467 -52.07 -9.75 -37.75
CA PHE A 467 -51.49 -8.67 -38.56
C PHE A 467 -51.20 -7.42 -37.70
N PRO A 468 -50.02 -6.77 -37.82
CA PRO A 468 -49.74 -5.50 -37.15
C PRO A 468 -50.36 -4.34 -37.92
N LEU A 469 -51.58 -3.94 -37.55
CA LEU A 469 -52.37 -2.91 -38.24
C LEU A 469 -52.70 -1.75 -37.30
N THR A 470 -53.17 -0.62 -37.83
CA THR A 470 -53.82 0.40 -36.98
C THR A 470 -55.19 -0.11 -36.53
N GLN A 471 -55.76 0.48 -35.47
CA GLN A 471 -57.11 0.12 -35.02
C GLN A 471 -58.14 0.30 -36.16
N ALA A 472 -58.05 1.37 -36.94
CA ALA A 472 -58.95 1.66 -38.05
C ALA A 472 -58.85 0.61 -39.17
N ASP A 473 -57.63 0.20 -39.52
CA ASP A 473 -57.41 -0.84 -40.53
C ASP A 473 -57.86 -2.22 -40.02
N CYS A 474 -57.69 -2.50 -38.71
CA CYS A 474 -58.12 -3.77 -38.12
C CYS A 474 -59.64 -3.92 -38.10
N VAL A 475 -60.38 -2.89 -37.69
CA VAL A 475 -61.87 -2.95 -37.69
C VAL A 475 -62.46 -2.98 -39.10
N ALA A 476 -61.70 -2.57 -40.12
CA ALA A 476 -62.11 -2.68 -41.51
C ALA A 476 -62.04 -4.12 -42.04
N ILE A 477 -61.37 -5.05 -41.35
CA ILE A 477 -61.31 -6.47 -41.72
C ILE A 477 -62.50 -7.21 -41.10
N PRO A 478 -63.42 -7.78 -41.90
CA PRO A 478 -64.58 -8.51 -41.38
C PRO A 478 -64.17 -9.70 -40.51
N GLY A 479 -64.68 -9.73 -39.27
CA GLY A 479 -64.43 -10.82 -38.32
C GLY A 479 -63.07 -10.79 -37.63
N ALA A 480 -62.27 -9.74 -37.82
CA ALA A 480 -61.05 -9.54 -37.06
C ALA A 480 -61.31 -8.86 -35.71
N SER A 481 -60.49 -9.18 -34.70
CA SER A 481 -60.54 -8.59 -33.36
C SER A 481 -59.24 -7.84 -33.05
N TRP A 482 -59.40 -6.58 -32.67
CA TRP A 482 -58.30 -5.72 -32.24
C TRP A 482 -57.90 -6.02 -30.81
N GLN A 483 -56.62 -6.32 -30.57
CA GLN A 483 -56.11 -6.69 -29.24
C GLN A 483 -55.65 -5.48 -28.40
N GLY A 484 -55.61 -4.27 -28.99
CA GLY A 484 -55.19 -3.05 -28.33
C GLY A 484 -53.96 -2.39 -28.96
N PRO A 485 -53.72 -1.09 -28.74
CA PRO A 485 -52.55 -0.40 -29.28
C PRO A 485 -51.25 -0.99 -28.71
N LEU A 486 -50.20 -1.01 -29.52
CA LEU A 486 -48.86 -1.51 -29.17
C LEU A 486 -48.77 -3.01 -28.80
N THR A 487 -49.86 -3.77 -28.95
CA THR A 487 -49.80 -5.24 -28.86
C THR A 487 -49.06 -5.82 -30.06
N VAL A 488 -48.32 -6.92 -29.84
CA VAL A 488 -47.47 -7.55 -30.87
C VAL A 488 -48.06 -8.87 -31.36
N CYS A 489 -47.72 -9.26 -32.59
CA CYS A 489 -48.17 -10.51 -33.19
C CYS A 489 -47.30 -11.72 -32.82
N GLU A 490 -46.32 -11.56 -31.93
CA GLU A 490 -45.40 -12.61 -31.55
C GLU A 490 -45.08 -12.56 -30.04
N PRO A 491 -45.34 -13.64 -29.27
CA PRO A 491 -46.03 -14.87 -29.70
C PRO A 491 -47.48 -14.60 -30.16
N ASN A 492 -47.95 -15.36 -31.17
CA ASN A 492 -49.24 -15.10 -31.83
C ASN A 492 -50.41 -15.15 -30.81
N PRO A 493 -51.08 -14.01 -30.54
CA PRO A 493 -52.15 -13.95 -29.56
C PRO A 493 -53.46 -14.59 -30.07
N CYS A 494 -53.53 -14.99 -31.34
CA CYS A 494 -54.73 -15.49 -31.98
C CYS A 494 -54.76 -17.03 -31.97
N GLY A 495 -55.62 -17.65 -31.13
CA GLY A 495 -56.11 -19.02 -31.39
C GLY A 495 -55.64 -20.23 -30.55
N ALA A 496 -55.00 -20.09 -29.38
CA ALA A 496 -54.76 -21.24 -28.49
C ALA A 496 -55.11 -20.93 -27.02
N ALA A 497 -55.75 -21.90 -26.33
CA ALA A 497 -55.84 -21.90 -24.88
C ALA A 497 -54.41 -21.77 -24.33
N GLN A 498 -54.17 -20.69 -23.60
CA GLN A 498 -52.86 -20.25 -23.13
C GLN A 498 -52.33 -21.23 -22.06
N THR A 499 -51.71 -22.34 -22.46
CA THR A 499 -51.10 -23.30 -21.54
C THR A 499 -49.65 -22.93 -21.23
N GLY A 500 -49.19 -23.32 -20.05
CA GLY A 500 -47.85 -23.04 -19.55
C GLY A 500 -47.49 -23.97 -18.38
N ALA A 501 -46.22 -23.96 -17.99
CA ALA A 501 -45.72 -24.73 -16.85
C ALA A 501 -46.40 -24.27 -15.56
N CYS A 502 -47.02 -25.21 -14.86
CA CYS A 502 -47.56 -25.07 -13.52
C CYS A 502 -46.73 -25.93 -12.57
N CYS A 503 -46.07 -25.28 -11.61
CA CYS A 503 -45.35 -25.96 -10.56
C CYS A 503 -46.34 -26.27 -9.43
N THR A 504 -46.44 -27.52 -8.98
CA THR A 504 -47.24 -27.91 -7.80
C THR A 504 -46.43 -28.94 -7.00
N GLY A 505 -46.05 -28.62 -5.76
CA GLY A 505 -45.10 -29.46 -5.01
C GLY A 505 -43.82 -29.68 -5.82
N SER A 506 -43.42 -30.94 -5.99
CA SER A 506 -42.26 -31.27 -6.84
C SER A 506 -42.61 -31.52 -8.31
N ILE A 507 -43.87 -31.50 -8.72
CA ILE A 507 -44.24 -31.81 -10.12
C ILE A 507 -44.40 -30.53 -10.95
N CYS A 508 -44.13 -30.66 -12.24
CA CYS A 508 -44.49 -29.67 -13.23
C CYS A 508 -45.44 -30.27 -14.25
N VAL A 509 -46.56 -29.59 -14.52
CA VAL A 509 -47.51 -29.95 -15.56
C VAL A 509 -47.81 -28.77 -16.48
N VAL A 510 -48.05 -29.03 -17.77
CA VAL A 510 -48.45 -27.99 -18.73
C VAL A 510 -49.97 -27.90 -18.74
N VAL A 511 -50.52 -26.83 -18.15
CA VAL A 511 -51.97 -26.60 -18.01
C VAL A 511 -52.30 -25.14 -18.31
N THR A 512 -53.58 -24.78 -18.38
CA THR A 512 -53.96 -23.35 -18.46
C THR A 512 -53.74 -22.65 -17.13
N GLN A 513 -53.57 -21.32 -17.13
CA GLN A 513 -53.45 -20.54 -15.88
C GLN A 513 -54.60 -20.82 -14.89
N ALA A 514 -55.83 -21.00 -15.40
CA ALA A 514 -57.00 -21.29 -14.57
C ALA A 514 -57.00 -22.71 -13.96
N GLN A 515 -56.22 -23.64 -14.53
CA GLN A 515 -56.10 -25.02 -14.05
C GLN A 515 -54.87 -25.23 -13.16
N CYS A 516 -54.03 -24.21 -12.99
CA CYS A 516 -52.84 -24.31 -12.16
C CYS A 516 -53.20 -24.15 -10.69
N THR A 517 -52.93 -25.18 -9.89
CA THR A 517 -53.17 -25.19 -8.44
C THR A 517 -51.98 -24.70 -7.62
N GLY A 518 -50.80 -24.56 -8.24
CA GLY A 518 -49.61 -23.95 -7.66
C GLY A 518 -49.17 -22.71 -8.43
N VAL A 519 -47.87 -22.50 -8.60
CA VAL A 519 -47.30 -21.34 -9.28
C VAL A 519 -47.27 -21.54 -10.80
N PHE A 520 -47.98 -20.68 -11.52
CA PHE A 520 -48.00 -20.63 -12.99
C PHE A 520 -46.85 -19.77 -13.52
N ILE A 521 -45.89 -20.38 -14.24
CA ILE A 521 -44.67 -19.70 -14.69
C ILE A 521 -44.91 -18.78 -15.89
N GLY A 522 -45.88 -19.12 -16.75
CA GLY A 522 -46.26 -18.28 -17.87
C GLY A 522 -46.62 -19.08 -19.11
N VAL A 523 -47.32 -18.42 -20.03
CA VAL A 523 -47.79 -19.05 -21.27
C VAL A 523 -46.63 -19.44 -22.17
N GLY A 524 -46.68 -20.65 -22.72
CA GLY A 524 -45.65 -21.18 -23.61
C GLY A 524 -44.42 -21.73 -22.90
N GLN A 525 -44.37 -21.69 -21.57
CA GLN A 525 -43.30 -22.31 -20.78
C GLN A 525 -43.50 -23.83 -20.73
N ALA A 526 -42.48 -24.58 -21.09
CA ALA A 526 -42.44 -26.04 -20.94
C ALA A 526 -42.03 -26.42 -19.52
N CYS A 527 -42.34 -27.64 -19.09
CA CYS A 527 -41.84 -28.15 -17.83
C CYS A 527 -40.34 -28.48 -17.86
N ASN A 528 -39.77 -28.69 -16.68
CA ASN A 528 -38.35 -29.02 -16.53
C ASN A 528 -37.94 -30.19 -17.44
N ASP A 529 -36.79 -30.06 -18.10
CA ASP A 529 -36.18 -31.17 -18.82
C ASP A 529 -35.84 -32.33 -17.86
N PRO A 530 -35.81 -33.60 -18.32
CA PRO A 530 -35.42 -34.73 -17.49
C PRO A 530 -34.06 -34.52 -16.79
N GLY A 531 -34.04 -34.63 -15.46
CA GLY A 531 -32.85 -34.40 -14.63
C GLY A 531 -32.60 -32.94 -14.24
N ASN A 532 -33.41 -31.99 -14.72
CA ASN A 532 -33.38 -30.59 -14.29
C ASN A 532 -34.35 -30.35 -13.12
N ASN A 533 -33.81 -29.98 -11.95
CA ASN A 533 -34.62 -29.69 -10.75
C ASN A 533 -34.76 -28.20 -10.44
N THR A 534 -34.18 -27.31 -11.26
CA THR A 534 -34.05 -25.89 -10.93
C THR A 534 -34.86 -24.96 -11.83
N GLN A 535 -35.11 -25.33 -13.09
CA GLN A 535 -35.85 -24.47 -14.03
C GLN A 535 -36.76 -25.25 -14.99
N PRO A 536 -37.92 -24.68 -15.37
CA PRO A 536 -38.49 -23.43 -14.84
C PRO A 536 -39.12 -23.55 -13.44
N CYS A 537 -39.43 -24.77 -12.98
CA CYS A 537 -39.84 -25.00 -11.60
C CYS A 537 -38.64 -25.38 -10.74
N CYS A 538 -38.47 -24.71 -9.61
CA CYS A 538 -37.59 -25.19 -8.56
C CYS A 538 -38.30 -26.33 -7.82
N ARG A 539 -37.92 -27.58 -8.10
CA ARG A 539 -38.58 -28.75 -7.48
C ARG A 539 -38.26 -28.89 -5.98
N ALA A 540 -37.22 -28.21 -5.51
CA ALA A 540 -36.77 -28.19 -4.12
C ALA A 540 -37.49 -27.15 -3.24
N ASP A 541 -38.05 -26.10 -3.85
CA ASP A 541 -38.99 -25.14 -3.24
C ASP A 541 -40.39 -25.77 -3.36
N TYR A 542 -40.63 -26.75 -2.48
CA TYR A 542 -41.80 -27.60 -2.53
C TYR A 542 -43.06 -26.85 -2.08
N ASN A 543 -42.93 -25.93 -1.12
CA ASN A 543 -44.06 -25.11 -0.65
C ASN A 543 -44.32 -23.88 -1.53
N GLN A 544 -43.41 -23.57 -2.47
CA GLN A 544 -43.51 -22.50 -3.47
C GLN A 544 -43.51 -21.11 -2.86
N ASP A 545 -42.78 -20.92 -1.77
CA ASP A 545 -42.65 -19.63 -1.10
C ASP A 545 -41.54 -18.73 -1.70
N GLY A 546 -40.84 -19.23 -2.72
CA GLY A 546 -39.79 -18.52 -3.44
C GLY A 546 -38.39 -18.77 -2.89
N GLY A 547 -38.21 -19.77 -2.01
CA GLY A 547 -36.91 -20.18 -1.47
C GLY A 547 -36.83 -21.67 -1.15
N VAL A 548 -35.60 -22.18 -1.00
CA VAL A 548 -35.36 -23.56 -0.55
C VAL A 548 -35.00 -23.54 0.93
N GLY A 549 -35.92 -23.96 1.78
CA GLY A 549 -35.82 -23.90 3.23
C GLY A 549 -36.33 -25.16 3.95
N VAL A 550 -36.23 -25.14 5.27
CA VAL A 550 -36.75 -26.23 6.13
C VAL A 550 -38.26 -26.45 5.96
N PRO A 551 -39.11 -25.42 5.74
CA PRO A 551 -40.53 -25.63 5.46
C PRO A 551 -40.82 -26.59 4.30
N ASP A 552 -39.99 -26.59 3.25
CA ASP A 552 -40.12 -27.49 2.10
C ASP A 552 -39.98 -28.95 2.49
N ILE A 553 -39.07 -29.27 3.41
CA ILE A 553 -38.88 -30.63 3.91
C ILE A 553 -40.14 -31.12 4.61
N PHE A 554 -40.74 -30.27 5.45
CA PHE A 554 -41.96 -30.66 6.17
C PHE A 554 -43.17 -30.77 5.24
N ALA A 555 -43.30 -29.90 4.25
CA ALA A 555 -44.35 -29.98 3.24
C ALA A 555 -44.20 -31.26 2.39
N PHE A 556 -42.99 -31.55 1.90
CA PHE A 556 -42.70 -32.76 1.15
C PHE A 556 -42.99 -34.03 1.95
N LEU A 557 -42.50 -34.13 3.20
CA LEU A 557 -42.70 -35.32 4.02
C LEU A 557 -44.18 -35.53 4.38
N ALA A 558 -44.94 -34.46 4.60
CA ALA A 558 -46.37 -34.56 4.87
C ALA A 558 -47.12 -35.21 3.68
N ASP A 559 -46.82 -34.76 2.47
CA ASP A 559 -47.40 -35.28 1.23
C ASP A 559 -46.89 -36.69 0.90
N TRP A 560 -45.61 -36.97 1.17
CA TRP A 560 -45.04 -38.31 1.03
C TRP A 560 -45.73 -39.32 1.95
N PHE A 561 -45.94 -38.98 3.23
CA PHE A 561 -46.69 -39.84 4.17
C PHE A 561 -48.16 -40.00 3.78
N ALA A 562 -48.73 -39.01 3.09
CA ALA A 562 -50.09 -39.09 2.53
C ALA A 562 -50.18 -39.88 1.22
N GLY A 563 -49.04 -40.26 0.62
CA GLY A 563 -48.98 -40.93 -0.68
C GLY A 563 -49.37 -40.03 -1.85
N ALA A 564 -49.19 -38.71 -1.70
CA ALA A 564 -49.56 -37.73 -2.72
C ALA A 564 -48.67 -37.88 -3.97
N PRO A 565 -49.22 -37.87 -5.20
CA PRO A 565 -48.45 -37.98 -6.43
C PRO A 565 -47.35 -36.91 -6.58
N GLU A 566 -47.55 -35.74 -5.98
CA GLU A 566 -46.63 -34.60 -6.00
C GLU A 566 -45.33 -34.86 -5.23
N ALA A 567 -45.31 -35.88 -4.36
CA ALA A 567 -44.13 -36.33 -3.63
C ALA A 567 -43.38 -37.48 -4.32
N ASN A 568 -43.81 -37.94 -5.50
CA ASN A 568 -43.04 -38.83 -6.38
C ASN A 568 -42.01 -37.99 -7.14
N PHE A 569 -40.88 -37.74 -6.48
CA PHE A 569 -39.85 -36.81 -6.90
C PHE A 569 -39.02 -37.37 -8.07
N ASP A 570 -38.63 -38.64 -8.02
CA ASP A 570 -37.82 -39.27 -9.07
C ASP A 570 -38.63 -39.78 -10.26
N GLY A 571 -39.97 -39.75 -10.14
CA GLY A 571 -40.92 -40.12 -11.18
C GLY A 571 -41.00 -41.63 -11.43
N GLN A 572 -40.43 -42.46 -10.56
CA GLN A 572 -40.54 -43.92 -10.62
C GLN A 572 -41.79 -44.39 -9.88
N GLY A 573 -42.39 -45.48 -10.37
CA GLY A 573 -43.63 -46.01 -9.78
C GLY A 573 -44.84 -45.08 -9.94
N THR A 574 -45.93 -45.42 -9.26
CA THR A 574 -47.20 -44.64 -9.31
C THR A 574 -47.51 -43.90 -8.02
N THR A 575 -46.70 -44.09 -6.97
CA THR A 575 -46.83 -43.50 -5.65
C THR A 575 -45.45 -43.19 -5.10
N PRO A 576 -45.29 -42.24 -4.17
CA PRO A 576 -43.99 -41.97 -3.56
C PRO A 576 -43.41 -43.20 -2.87
N GLU A 577 -42.16 -43.51 -3.17
CA GLU A 577 -41.35 -44.57 -2.60
C GLU A 577 -40.22 -43.97 -1.76
N VAL A 578 -39.49 -44.81 -1.03
CA VAL A 578 -38.36 -44.35 -0.20
C VAL A 578 -37.25 -43.65 -1.03
N PRO A 579 -36.91 -44.10 -2.27
CA PRO A 579 -35.97 -43.38 -3.13
C PRO A 579 -36.30 -41.90 -3.36
N ASP A 580 -37.58 -41.53 -3.42
CA ASP A 580 -38.02 -40.14 -3.61
C ASP A 580 -37.53 -39.20 -2.50
N ILE A 581 -37.45 -39.70 -1.26
CA ILE A 581 -36.93 -38.92 -0.13
C ILE A 581 -35.47 -38.53 -0.40
N PHE A 582 -34.66 -39.48 -0.88
CA PHE A 582 -33.25 -39.22 -1.15
C PHE A 582 -33.06 -38.33 -2.38
N ALA A 583 -33.89 -38.50 -3.41
CA ALA A 583 -33.85 -37.66 -4.60
C ALA A 583 -34.25 -36.20 -4.29
N PHE A 584 -35.30 -36.01 -3.47
CA PHE A 584 -35.72 -34.69 -3.00
C PHE A 584 -34.63 -34.02 -2.15
N LEU A 585 -34.07 -34.73 -1.15
CA LEU A 585 -33.01 -34.17 -0.30
C LEU A 585 -31.77 -33.79 -1.11
N ALA A 586 -31.40 -34.56 -2.12
CA ALA A 586 -30.29 -34.23 -3.00
C ALA A 586 -30.53 -32.92 -3.76
N ALA A 587 -31.75 -32.70 -4.27
CA ALA A 587 -32.12 -31.45 -4.93
C ALA A 587 -32.20 -30.28 -3.93
N TRP A 588 -32.71 -30.52 -2.72
CA TRP A 588 -32.79 -29.53 -1.65
C TRP A 588 -31.40 -29.03 -1.21
N PHE A 589 -30.42 -29.93 -1.05
CA PHE A 589 -29.04 -29.55 -0.76
C PHE A 589 -28.35 -28.83 -1.93
N ALA A 590 -28.75 -29.11 -3.18
CA ALA A 590 -28.22 -28.43 -4.35
C ALA A 590 -28.76 -27.00 -4.50
N GLY A 591 -29.98 -26.74 -4.02
CA GLY A 591 -30.66 -25.45 -4.08
C GLY A 591 -31.15 -25.08 -5.48
N CYS A 592 -31.77 -23.91 -5.57
CA CYS A 592 -32.22 -23.29 -6.82
C CYS A 592 -31.65 -21.87 -6.95
N PRO A 593 -31.40 -21.40 -8.18
CA PRO A 593 -30.82 -20.09 -8.46
C PRO A 593 -31.75 -18.91 -8.15
#